data_AF-A0A3B9HRN6-F1
#
_entry.id   AF-A0A3B9HRN6-F1
#
_cell.length_a   1.000
_cell.length_b   1.000
_cell.length_c   1.000
_cell.angle_alpha   90.00
_cell.angle_beta   90.00
_cell.angle_gamma   90.00
#
_symmetry.space_group_name_H-M   'P 1'
#
loop_
_entity.id
_entity.type
_entity.pdbx_description
1 polymer ?
#
loop_
_entity_poly.entity_id
_entity_poly.type
_entity_poly.pdbx_seq_one_letter_code
_entity_poly.pdbx_strand_id
1 'polypeptide(L)'
;MRSLIERFYAGSPLKRILTVVVLLLLISAVSTIYSFYNLVAQLKVFNESGPYTEIGFENIPDQHGYANVDEPLKNALAGWKTLSELSQKLVQEKRGGKPSSLSAEVASHDQEIINAVRSFGSLDWKYLLLFASPQLDPLDSVYAESYRKIRFVARFLAVYQRRFKELYPDENSSFIFAAQVRLARLNDLTSPFLIGKMITVAMDGIALKGLVGLFNDGLLSAAEAAECIELLNSSLALDKPMRIAMEDEFIFFKHAYGRFYSQAPLAMWILEKYYGEPFAQYQKMIRETFENPEFKLEMNFSTTNPIIMIAFPNFRRASFQHKEKATQKSIMLATLAHRLGREVSSLDLWSGQPLKSVQQGDKLVFYSVGPNKVDDSASGDDILLPDAQDI
;
A
#
# COMPACT_ATOMS: atom_id res chain seq x y z
N MET A 1 -34.34 -8.08 58.18
CA MET A 1 -33.80 -7.44 56.96
C MET A 1 -34.31 -8.23 55.76
N ARG A 2 -35.09 -7.63 54.86
CA ARG A 2 -35.56 -8.33 53.65
C ARG A 2 -34.41 -8.48 52.65
N SER A 3 -34.30 -9.64 52.01
CA SER A 3 -33.23 -9.92 51.04
C SER A 3 -33.34 -9.00 49.81
N LEU A 4 -32.25 -8.79 49.08
CA LEU A 4 -32.24 -8.01 47.84
C LEU A 4 -33.28 -8.52 46.82
N ILE A 5 -33.52 -9.83 46.81
CA ILE A 5 -34.49 -10.51 45.96
C ILE A 5 -35.92 -10.13 46.39
N GLU A 6 -36.22 -10.14 47.69
CA GLU A 6 -37.55 -9.75 48.20
C GLU A 6 -37.88 -8.27 47.93
N ARG A 7 -36.87 -7.39 47.95
CA ARG A 7 -37.05 -5.97 47.59
C ARG A 7 -37.29 -5.78 46.09
N PHE A 8 -36.67 -6.60 45.26
CA PHE A 8 -36.89 -6.61 43.81
C PHE A 8 -38.31 -7.08 43.46
N TYR A 9 -38.78 -8.17 44.08
CA TYR A 9 -40.15 -8.68 43.92
C TYR A 9 -41.23 -7.87 44.65
N ALA A 10 -40.88 -6.81 45.37
CA ALA A 10 -41.83 -5.86 45.97
C ALA A 10 -42.07 -4.60 45.11
N GLY A 11 -41.23 -4.35 44.09
CA GLY A 11 -41.36 -3.19 43.20
C GLY A 11 -42.45 -3.39 42.12
N SER A 12 -42.91 -2.31 41.49
CA SER A 12 -43.86 -2.41 40.36
C SER A 12 -43.23 -3.15 39.16
N PRO A 13 -44.03 -3.86 38.33
CA PRO A 13 -43.51 -4.64 37.19
C PRO A 13 -42.61 -3.82 36.27
N LEU A 14 -42.99 -2.56 36.01
CA LEU A 14 -42.21 -1.61 35.20
C LEU A 14 -40.83 -1.31 35.83
N LYS A 15 -40.77 -1.11 37.15
CA LYS A 15 -39.50 -0.88 37.85
C LYS A 15 -38.60 -2.12 37.81
N ARG A 16 -39.16 -3.33 37.85
CA ARG A 16 -38.38 -4.58 37.73
C ARG A 16 -37.77 -4.73 36.35
N ILE A 17 -38.56 -4.52 35.30
CA ILE A 17 -38.10 -4.55 33.90
C ILE A 17 -37.01 -3.51 33.70
N LEU A 18 -37.24 -2.26 34.13
CA LEU A 18 -36.26 -1.19 34.01
C LEU A 18 -34.96 -1.53 34.76
N THR A 19 -35.06 -2.11 35.96
CA THR A 19 -33.89 -2.48 36.76
C THR A 19 -33.09 -3.60 36.09
N VAL A 20 -33.75 -4.60 35.50
CA VAL A 20 -33.07 -5.69 34.76
C VAL A 20 -32.43 -5.16 33.48
N VAL A 21 -33.14 -4.30 32.74
CA VAL A 21 -32.59 -3.67 31.51
C VAL A 21 -31.38 -2.80 31.85
N VAL A 22 -31.45 -1.97 32.89
CA VAL A 22 -30.33 -1.13 33.33
C VAL A 22 -29.16 -1.99 33.82
N LEU A 23 -29.42 -3.09 34.54
CA LEU A 23 -28.36 -4.01 34.98
C LEU A 23 -27.70 -4.72 33.79
N LEU A 24 -28.48 -5.17 32.81
CA LEU A 24 -27.96 -5.77 31.58
C LEU A 24 -27.16 -4.77 30.74
N LEU A 25 -27.63 -3.52 30.65
CA LEU A 25 -26.89 -2.43 29.98
C LEU A 25 -25.59 -2.11 30.72
N LEU A 26 -25.59 -2.08 32.06
CA LEU A 26 -24.38 -1.90 32.87
C LEU A 26 -23.39 -3.05 32.69
N ILE A 27 -23.85 -4.30 32.73
CA ILE A 27 -23.00 -5.47 32.49
C ILE A 27 -22.44 -5.44 31.06
N SER A 28 -23.27 -5.12 30.07
CA SER A 28 -22.85 -4.99 28.67
C SER A 28 -21.83 -3.86 28.49
N ALA A 29 -22.04 -2.69 29.12
CA ALA A 29 -21.13 -1.57 29.06
C ALA A 29 -19.80 -1.89 29.74
N VAL A 30 -19.81 -2.51 30.93
CA VAL A 30 -18.59 -2.91 31.65
C VAL A 30 -17.84 -3.99 30.88
N SER A 31 -18.54 -4.97 30.30
CA SER A 31 -17.93 -6.02 29.47
C SER A 31 -17.33 -5.46 28.18
N THR A 32 -17.99 -4.46 27.57
CA THR A 32 -17.49 -3.75 26.40
C THR A 32 -16.25 -2.93 26.74
N ILE A 33 -16.29 -2.14 27.82
CA ILE A 33 -15.14 -1.36 28.31
C ILE A 33 -13.96 -2.27 28.65
N TYR A 34 -14.20 -3.40 29.33
CA TYR A 34 -13.17 -4.38 29.65
C TYR A 34 -12.58 -5.02 28.39
N SER A 35 -13.41 -5.35 27.40
CA SER A 35 -12.96 -5.87 26.10
C SER A 35 -12.14 -4.84 25.34
N PHE A 36 -12.54 -3.57 25.34
CA PHE A 36 -11.77 -2.47 24.74
C PHE A 36 -10.46 -2.21 25.49
N TYR A 37 -10.45 -2.30 26.82
CA TYR A 37 -9.22 -2.15 27.60
C TYR A 37 -8.24 -3.29 27.33
N ASN A 38 -8.72 -4.53 27.22
CA ASN A 38 -7.91 -5.67 26.82
C ASN A 38 -7.43 -5.55 25.37
N LEU A 39 -8.27 -5.07 24.46
CA LEU A 39 -7.88 -4.78 23.08
C LEU A 39 -6.76 -3.72 23.03
N VAL A 40 -6.92 -2.61 23.76
CA VAL A 40 -5.94 -1.53 23.87
C VAL A 40 -4.66 -2.01 24.56
N ALA A 41 -4.76 -2.83 25.61
CA ALA A 41 -3.62 -3.41 26.29
C ALA A 41 -2.86 -4.41 25.40
N GLN A 42 -3.57 -5.23 24.62
CA GLN A 42 -2.94 -6.09 23.62
C GLN A 42 -2.29 -5.26 22.51
N LEU A 43 -2.94 -4.22 22.01
CA LEU A 43 -2.33 -3.23 21.09
C LEU A 43 -1.10 -2.53 21.70
N LYS A 44 -1.04 -2.38 23.02
CA LYS A 44 0.11 -1.81 23.75
C LYS A 44 1.25 -2.81 23.90
N VAL A 45 0.95 -4.09 24.14
CA VAL A 45 1.92 -5.18 24.13
C VAL A 45 2.53 -5.37 22.73
N PHE A 46 1.76 -5.13 21.66
CA PHE A 46 2.30 -5.04 20.30
C PHE A 46 3.28 -3.87 20.13
N ASN A 47 3.16 -2.78 20.88
CA ASN A 47 4.04 -1.60 20.82
C ASN A 47 5.30 -1.71 21.70
N GLU A 48 5.43 -2.72 22.54
CA GLU A 48 6.59 -2.94 23.43
C GLU A 48 7.44 -4.12 22.92
N SER A 49 8.02 -3.99 21.72
CA SER A 49 9.03 -4.94 21.23
C SER A 49 10.45 -4.56 21.67
N GLY A 50 11.25 -5.58 22.00
CA GLY A 50 12.63 -5.51 22.52
C GLY A 50 13.69 -5.01 21.52
N PRO A 51 15.00 -5.16 21.81
CA PRO A 51 16.05 -4.50 21.05
C PRO A 51 16.15 -4.97 19.59
N TYR A 52 16.05 -3.99 18.70
CA TYR A 52 15.81 -4.10 17.26
C TYR A 52 17.10 -4.30 16.44
N THR A 53 17.48 -5.55 16.16
CA THR A 53 18.61 -5.86 15.26
C THR A 53 18.32 -6.92 14.18
N GLU A 54 17.19 -7.63 14.24
CA GLU A 54 16.99 -8.85 13.44
C GLU A 54 16.05 -8.73 12.22
N ILE A 55 15.40 -7.59 11.92
CA ILE A 55 14.15 -7.60 11.09
C ILE A 55 14.10 -6.56 9.94
N GLY A 56 15.23 -6.30 9.27
CA GLY A 56 15.24 -5.57 7.99
C GLY A 56 15.27 -6.51 6.78
N PHE A 57 15.04 -6.00 5.55
CA PHE A 57 15.19 -6.81 4.32
C PHE A 57 16.55 -7.49 4.25
N GLU A 58 17.57 -6.84 4.81
CA GLU A 58 18.92 -7.35 4.99
C GLU A 58 19.01 -8.69 5.76
N ASN A 59 18.02 -9.01 6.60
CA ASN A 59 18.04 -10.18 7.48
C ASN A 59 17.06 -11.29 7.04
N ILE A 60 16.20 -11.01 6.04
CA ILE A 60 15.19 -11.97 5.54
C ILE A 60 15.80 -13.30 5.08
N PRO A 61 16.94 -13.33 4.37
CA PRO A 61 17.54 -14.61 3.97
C PRO A 61 17.94 -15.49 5.17
N ASP A 62 18.53 -14.89 6.19
CA ASP A 62 18.96 -15.59 7.40
C ASP A 62 17.75 -16.11 8.19
N GLN A 63 16.69 -15.30 8.30
CA GLN A 63 15.43 -15.69 8.95
C GLN A 63 14.72 -16.88 8.28
N HIS A 64 14.82 -16.99 6.96
CA HIS A 64 14.25 -18.11 6.21
C HIS A 64 15.17 -19.33 6.12
N GLY A 65 16.32 -19.32 6.81
CA GLY A 65 17.25 -20.44 6.86
C GLY A 65 18.02 -20.65 5.55
N TYR A 66 18.17 -19.62 4.72
CA TYR A 66 18.98 -19.70 3.51
C TYR A 66 20.47 -19.72 3.89
N ALA A 67 21.04 -20.92 3.94
CA ALA A 67 22.42 -21.14 4.39
C ALA A 67 23.51 -20.53 3.48
N ASN A 68 23.19 -20.18 2.22
CA ASN A 68 24.11 -19.54 1.29
C ASN A 68 23.37 -18.47 0.47
N VAL A 69 23.63 -17.20 0.80
CA VAL A 69 23.30 -16.04 0.00
C VAL A 69 24.41 -15.87 -1.05
N ASP A 70 24.06 -15.89 -2.34
CA ASP A 70 25.06 -15.67 -3.38
C ASP A 70 25.52 -14.19 -3.43
N GLU A 71 26.66 -13.95 -4.07
CA GLU A 71 27.29 -12.63 -4.10
C GLU A 71 26.38 -11.52 -4.66
N PRO A 72 25.57 -11.74 -5.72
CA PRO A 72 24.60 -10.76 -6.19
C PRO A 72 23.57 -10.35 -5.13
N LEU A 73 22.97 -11.32 -4.43
CA LEU A 73 21.99 -11.03 -3.40
C LEU A 73 22.63 -10.31 -2.21
N LYS A 74 23.82 -10.76 -1.78
CA LYS A 74 24.58 -10.12 -0.70
C LYS A 74 24.89 -8.64 -1.01
N ASN A 75 25.32 -8.34 -2.24
CA ASN A 75 25.59 -6.97 -2.67
C ASN A 75 24.33 -6.11 -2.73
N ALA A 76 23.21 -6.67 -3.18
CA ALA A 76 21.93 -5.96 -3.19
C ALA A 76 21.45 -5.63 -1.77
N LEU A 77 21.60 -6.55 -0.81
CA LEU A 77 21.24 -6.32 0.60
C LEU A 77 22.14 -5.28 1.27
N ALA A 78 23.44 -5.31 0.99
CA ALA A 78 24.36 -4.27 1.42
C ALA A 78 23.98 -2.90 0.84
N GLY A 79 23.67 -2.85 -0.47
CA GLY A 79 23.18 -1.65 -1.13
C GLY A 79 21.87 -1.13 -0.51
N TRP A 80 20.90 -2.01 -0.24
CA TRP A 80 19.68 -1.65 0.47
C TRP A 80 19.96 -1.03 1.84
N LYS A 81 20.83 -1.66 2.64
CA LYS A 81 21.20 -1.16 3.97
C LYS A 81 21.79 0.25 3.88
N THR A 82 22.75 0.46 2.98
CA THR A 82 23.33 1.78 2.71
C THR A 82 22.27 2.80 2.31
N LEU A 83 21.36 2.45 1.38
CA LEU A 83 20.29 3.36 0.96
C LEU A 83 19.34 3.72 2.11
N SER A 84 18.96 2.75 2.94
CA SER A 84 18.13 2.97 4.11
C SER A 84 18.80 3.95 5.08
N GLU A 85 20.08 3.71 5.44
CA GLU A 85 20.83 4.58 6.35
C GLU A 85 21.05 6.00 5.78
N LEU A 86 21.42 6.11 4.50
CA LEU A 86 21.63 7.40 3.85
C LEU A 86 20.33 8.18 3.68
N SER A 87 19.22 7.50 3.35
CA SER A 87 17.92 8.17 3.23
C SER A 87 17.49 8.87 4.52
N GLN A 88 17.78 8.27 5.69
CA GLN A 88 17.47 8.86 6.99
C GLN A 88 18.37 10.06 7.31
N LYS A 89 19.63 10.03 6.89
CA LYS A 89 20.60 11.12 7.11
C LYS A 89 20.39 12.30 6.15
N LEU A 90 20.07 12.01 4.90
CA LEU A 90 20.17 12.96 3.80
C LEU A 90 18.82 13.55 3.35
N VAL A 91 17.69 12.94 3.69
CA VAL A 91 16.37 13.51 3.39
C VAL A 91 15.97 14.50 4.49
N GLN A 92 15.70 15.75 4.09
CA GLN A 92 15.13 16.76 4.96
C GLN A 92 13.61 16.83 4.74
N GLU A 93 12.85 16.29 5.69
CA GLU A 93 11.40 16.48 5.71
C GLU A 93 11.07 17.92 6.14
N LYS A 94 10.59 18.75 5.22
CA LYS A 94 10.06 20.07 5.58
C LYS A 94 8.64 19.90 6.14
N ARG A 95 8.41 20.39 7.38
CA ARG A 95 7.07 20.44 7.98
C ARG A 95 6.11 21.23 7.08
N GLY A 96 4.86 20.77 6.96
CA GLY A 96 3.77 21.52 6.31
C GLY A 96 3.56 21.24 4.81
N GLY A 97 3.85 20.03 4.33
CA GLY A 97 3.48 19.62 2.97
C GLY A 97 4.38 20.16 1.86
N LYS A 98 5.60 20.62 2.19
CA LYS A 98 6.59 20.99 1.18
C LYS A 98 7.32 19.75 0.64
N PRO A 99 7.74 19.76 -0.65
CA PRO A 99 8.50 18.68 -1.27
C PRO A 99 9.76 18.34 -0.47
N SER A 100 10.13 17.06 -0.45
CA SER A 100 11.29 16.57 0.30
C SER A 100 12.56 17.11 -0.36
N SER A 101 13.47 17.70 0.41
CA SER A 101 14.76 18.18 -0.14
C SER A 101 15.92 17.34 0.36
N LEU A 102 16.95 17.26 -0.45
CA LEU A 102 18.22 16.65 -0.09
C LEU A 102 19.05 17.61 0.77
N SER A 103 19.76 17.08 1.76
CA SER A 103 20.74 17.84 2.54
C SER A 103 21.94 18.24 1.68
N ALA A 104 22.68 19.28 2.10
CA ALA A 104 23.91 19.69 1.43
C ALA A 104 24.99 18.59 1.43
N GLU A 105 24.95 17.70 2.41
CA GLU A 105 25.87 16.57 2.58
C GLU A 105 25.69 15.48 1.51
N VAL A 106 24.62 15.51 0.70
CA VAL A 106 24.45 14.50 -0.37
C VAL A 106 25.63 14.45 -1.32
N ALA A 107 26.27 15.60 -1.60
CA ALA A 107 27.41 15.65 -2.51
C ALA A 107 28.60 14.80 -2.03
N SER A 108 28.82 14.67 -0.71
CA SER A 108 29.89 13.82 -0.17
C SER A 108 29.58 12.33 -0.22
N HIS A 109 28.33 11.95 -0.50
CA HIS A 109 27.88 10.56 -0.57
C HIS A 109 27.51 10.10 -1.99
N ASP A 110 27.75 10.92 -3.04
CA ASP A 110 27.27 10.62 -4.39
C ASP A 110 27.71 9.26 -4.92
N GLN A 111 29.01 8.94 -4.83
CA GLN A 111 29.51 7.65 -5.31
C GLN A 111 28.97 6.47 -4.49
N GLU A 112 28.80 6.66 -3.18
CA GLU A 112 28.23 5.66 -2.28
C GLU A 112 26.77 5.38 -2.63
N ILE A 113 25.98 6.43 -2.88
CA ILE A 113 24.58 6.33 -3.31
C ILE A 113 24.52 5.61 -4.67
N ILE A 114 25.27 6.06 -5.67
CA ILE A 114 25.26 5.46 -7.03
C ILE A 114 25.59 3.97 -6.95
N ASN A 115 26.63 3.59 -6.21
CA ASN A 115 27.01 2.20 -6.04
C ASN A 115 25.90 1.39 -5.36
N ALA A 116 25.31 1.91 -4.29
CA ALA A 116 24.23 1.24 -3.56
C ALA A 116 22.96 1.06 -4.42
N VAL A 117 22.59 2.09 -5.19
CA VAL A 117 21.46 2.01 -6.14
C VAL A 117 21.75 1.01 -7.26
N ARG A 118 22.96 0.97 -7.82
CA ARG A 118 23.30 0.01 -8.87
C ARG A 118 23.29 -1.43 -8.34
N SER A 119 23.85 -1.67 -7.16
CA SER A 119 23.85 -3.01 -6.54
C SER A 119 22.42 -3.49 -6.27
N PHE A 120 21.56 -2.64 -5.71
CA PHE A 120 20.17 -3.03 -5.45
C PHE A 120 19.32 -3.09 -6.74
N GLY A 121 19.48 -2.10 -7.62
CA GLY A 121 18.74 -1.95 -8.87
C GLY A 121 19.09 -2.99 -9.94
N SER A 122 20.21 -3.70 -9.81
CA SER A 122 20.60 -4.79 -10.71
C SER A 122 20.16 -6.17 -10.23
N LEU A 123 19.52 -6.28 -9.05
CA LEU A 123 19.04 -7.56 -8.52
C LEU A 123 18.06 -8.21 -9.50
N ASP A 124 18.30 -9.47 -9.87
CA ASP A 124 17.42 -10.21 -10.78
C ASP A 124 16.05 -10.45 -10.11
N TRP A 125 14.97 -10.33 -10.88
CA TRP A 125 13.60 -10.54 -10.42
C TRP A 125 13.41 -11.90 -9.74
N LYS A 126 14.14 -12.94 -10.17
CA LYS A 126 14.10 -14.27 -9.54
C LYS A 126 14.45 -14.23 -8.05
N TYR A 127 15.35 -13.34 -7.63
CA TYR A 127 15.73 -13.22 -6.22
C TYR A 127 14.63 -12.56 -5.39
N LEU A 128 13.71 -11.81 -5.99
CA LEU A 128 12.59 -11.23 -5.25
C LEU A 128 11.68 -12.31 -4.63
N LEU A 129 11.61 -13.50 -5.22
CA LEU A 129 10.85 -14.63 -4.68
C LEU A 129 11.41 -15.14 -3.35
N LEU A 130 12.71 -14.94 -3.08
CA LEU A 130 13.31 -15.32 -1.79
C LEU A 130 12.77 -14.50 -0.63
N PHE A 131 12.22 -13.31 -0.94
CA PHE A 131 11.61 -12.41 0.02
C PHE A 131 10.09 -12.59 0.12
N ALA A 132 9.50 -13.46 -0.70
CA ALA A 132 8.09 -13.81 -0.58
C ALA A 132 7.89 -14.63 0.70
N SER A 133 7.48 -13.96 1.77
CA SER A 133 7.23 -14.62 3.05
C SER A 133 5.73 -14.89 3.21
N PRO A 134 5.31 -16.16 3.38
CA PRO A 134 3.95 -16.49 3.75
C PRO A 134 3.62 -16.20 5.23
N GLN A 135 4.56 -15.67 6.03
CA GLN A 135 4.49 -15.68 7.50
C GLN A 135 4.89 -14.36 8.18
N LEU A 136 4.77 -13.22 7.51
CA LEU A 136 4.92 -11.95 8.23
C LEU A 136 3.61 -11.66 9.00
N ASP A 137 3.63 -11.71 10.33
CA ASP A 137 2.47 -11.33 11.15
C ASP A 137 2.18 -9.82 10.97
N PRO A 138 1.08 -9.40 10.35
CA PRO A 138 0.84 -7.98 10.03
C PRO A 138 0.71 -7.09 11.28
N LEU A 139 0.56 -7.68 12.46
CA LEU A 139 0.43 -6.96 13.73
C LEU A 139 1.76 -6.73 14.46
N ASP A 140 2.88 -7.24 13.95
CA ASP A 140 4.18 -6.95 14.55
C ASP A 140 4.55 -5.48 14.31
N SER A 141 4.75 -4.71 15.40
CA SER A 141 5.13 -3.29 15.34
C SER A 141 6.43 -3.06 14.59
N VAL A 142 7.23 -4.11 14.47
CA VAL A 142 8.43 -4.18 13.64
C VAL A 142 8.15 -3.89 12.15
N TYR A 143 7.01 -4.31 11.58
CA TYR A 143 6.70 -4.05 10.17
C TYR A 143 6.46 -2.57 9.88
N ALA A 144 5.95 -1.81 10.86
CA ALA A 144 5.70 -0.38 10.70
C ALA A 144 7.00 0.40 10.44
N GLU A 145 8.12 0.00 11.04
CA GLU A 145 9.42 0.62 10.79
C GLU A 145 9.97 0.28 9.40
N SER A 146 9.83 -0.97 8.95
CA SER A 146 10.23 -1.38 7.60
C SER A 146 9.44 -0.63 6.53
N TYR A 147 8.11 -0.51 6.68
CA TYR A 147 7.27 0.30 5.79
C TYR A 147 7.68 1.77 5.76
N ARG A 148 8.05 2.31 6.93
CA ARG A 148 8.59 3.67 7.02
C ARG A 148 9.89 3.78 6.22
N LYS A 149 10.90 2.95 6.50
CA LYS A 149 12.19 2.94 5.79
C LYS A 149 12.02 2.86 4.28
N ILE A 150 11.20 1.92 3.81
CA ILE A 150 10.88 1.73 2.39
C ILE A 150 10.34 3.01 1.76
N ARG A 151 9.35 3.64 2.40
CA ARG A 151 8.77 4.89 1.89
C ARG A 151 9.77 6.05 1.89
N PHE A 152 10.62 6.13 2.91
CA PHE A 152 11.69 7.12 2.99
C PHE A 152 12.72 6.94 1.87
N VAL A 153 13.17 5.71 1.62
CA VAL A 153 14.08 5.39 0.51
C VAL A 153 13.44 5.69 -0.84
N ALA A 154 12.16 5.36 -1.05
CA ALA A 154 11.47 5.66 -2.30
C ALA A 154 11.45 7.18 -2.62
N ARG A 155 11.16 8.01 -1.61
CA ARG A 155 11.22 9.48 -1.71
C ARG A 155 12.64 9.97 -1.98
N PHE A 156 13.62 9.46 -1.22
CA PHE A 156 15.02 9.79 -1.40
C PHE A 156 15.48 9.54 -2.84
N LEU A 157 15.19 8.36 -3.39
CA LEU A 157 15.55 8.00 -4.76
C LEU A 157 14.87 8.89 -5.80
N ALA A 158 13.63 9.31 -5.58
CA ALA A 158 12.92 10.19 -6.53
C ALA A 158 13.56 11.57 -6.63
N VAL A 159 13.89 12.16 -5.48
CA VAL A 159 14.57 13.46 -5.44
C VAL A 159 16.02 13.33 -5.93
N TYR A 160 16.70 12.25 -5.57
CA TYR A 160 18.06 11.98 -6.01
C TYR A 160 18.17 11.78 -7.52
N GLN A 161 17.20 11.10 -8.16
CA GLN A 161 17.21 10.89 -9.61
C GLN A 161 17.23 12.21 -10.38
N ARG A 162 16.43 13.19 -9.93
CA ARG A 162 16.43 14.53 -10.50
C ARG A 162 17.80 15.20 -10.38
N ARG A 163 18.35 15.22 -9.16
CA ARG A 163 19.69 15.78 -8.91
C ARG A 163 20.76 15.10 -9.76
N PHE A 164 20.71 13.78 -9.88
CA PHE A 164 21.65 13.01 -10.70
C PHE A 164 21.60 13.46 -12.15
N LYS A 165 20.41 13.64 -12.74
CA LYS A 165 20.27 14.14 -14.12
C LYS A 165 20.70 15.60 -14.28
N GLU A 166 20.51 16.43 -13.29
CA GLU A 166 20.96 17.83 -13.31
C GLU A 166 22.49 17.94 -13.29
N LEU A 167 23.19 17.02 -12.63
CA LEU A 167 24.66 17.00 -12.55
C LEU A 167 25.34 16.21 -13.66
N TYR A 168 24.73 15.10 -14.07
CA TYR A 168 25.25 14.16 -15.05
C TYR A 168 24.22 14.00 -16.20
N PRO A 169 24.02 15.04 -17.03
CA PRO A 169 22.96 15.07 -18.04
C PRO A 169 23.12 13.96 -19.10
N ASP A 170 24.36 13.58 -19.40
CA ASP A 170 24.66 12.54 -20.38
C ASP A 170 24.63 11.13 -19.79
N GLU A 171 24.64 10.99 -18.47
CA GLU A 171 24.60 9.68 -17.82
C GLU A 171 23.19 9.11 -17.75
N ASN A 172 23.10 7.79 -17.90
CA ASN A 172 21.85 7.05 -17.83
C ASN A 172 21.40 6.89 -16.37
N SER A 173 20.23 7.45 -16.04
CA SER A 173 19.60 7.41 -14.71
C SER A 173 18.56 6.29 -14.53
N SER A 174 18.32 5.45 -15.54
CA SER A 174 17.31 4.39 -15.51
C SER A 174 17.51 3.40 -14.36
N PHE A 175 18.76 3.18 -13.93
CA PHE A 175 19.10 2.32 -12.81
C PHE A 175 18.47 2.79 -11.48
N ILE A 176 18.24 4.10 -11.33
CA ILE A 176 17.56 4.67 -10.16
C ILE A 176 16.06 4.34 -10.21
N PHE A 177 15.43 4.47 -11.38
CA PHE A 177 14.06 4.05 -11.58
C PHE A 177 13.90 2.53 -11.40
N ALA A 178 14.86 1.75 -11.91
CA ALA A 178 14.91 0.30 -11.75
C ALA A 178 14.94 -0.13 -10.27
N ALA A 179 15.71 0.58 -9.44
CA ALA A 179 15.75 0.37 -8.00
C ALA A 179 14.40 0.70 -7.32
N GLN A 180 13.74 1.79 -7.72
CA GLN A 180 12.42 2.14 -7.19
C GLN A 180 11.35 1.09 -7.53
N VAL A 181 11.32 0.61 -8.78
CA VAL A 181 10.39 -0.45 -9.19
C VAL A 181 10.65 -1.74 -8.40
N ARG A 182 11.91 -2.13 -8.23
CA ARG A 182 12.29 -3.31 -7.44
C ARG A 182 11.89 -3.18 -5.99
N LEU A 183 12.10 -2.01 -5.39
CA LEU A 183 11.70 -1.74 -4.02
C LEU A 183 10.18 -1.91 -3.84
N ALA A 184 9.38 -1.39 -4.80
CA ALA A 184 7.93 -1.55 -4.80
C ALA A 184 7.51 -3.02 -4.92
N ARG A 185 8.13 -3.79 -5.83
CA ARG A 185 7.83 -5.22 -5.98
C ARG A 185 8.24 -6.03 -4.74
N LEU A 186 9.40 -5.74 -4.17
CA LEU A 186 9.89 -6.37 -2.96
C LEU A 186 8.88 -6.20 -1.82
N ASN A 187 8.40 -4.97 -1.60
CA ASN A 187 7.38 -4.70 -0.58
C ASN A 187 6.05 -5.45 -0.85
N ASP A 188 5.63 -5.55 -2.12
CA ASP A 188 4.39 -6.25 -2.50
C ASP A 188 4.46 -7.78 -2.24
N LEU A 189 5.68 -8.34 -2.32
CA LEU A 189 5.96 -9.76 -2.06
C LEU A 189 6.19 -10.05 -0.59
N THR A 190 6.85 -9.15 0.13
CA THR A 190 7.13 -9.36 1.56
C THR A 190 5.89 -9.10 2.41
N SER A 191 5.07 -8.12 2.04
CA SER A 191 3.83 -7.80 2.76
C SER A 191 2.62 -8.26 1.95
N PRO A 192 2.10 -9.48 2.20
CA PRO A 192 1.01 -10.02 1.40
C PRO A 192 -0.31 -9.25 1.58
N PHE A 193 -0.45 -8.51 2.68
CA PHE A 193 -1.67 -7.83 3.13
C PHE A 193 -2.04 -6.56 2.36
N LEU A 194 -3.25 -6.05 2.62
CA LEU A 194 -3.80 -4.85 1.96
C LEU A 194 -2.94 -3.61 2.26
N ILE A 195 -2.42 -3.47 3.48
CA ILE A 195 -1.56 -2.34 3.85
C ILE A 195 -0.25 -2.33 3.07
N GLY A 196 0.38 -3.50 2.90
CA GLY A 196 1.57 -3.68 2.08
C GLY A 196 1.31 -3.27 0.64
N LYS A 197 0.19 -3.73 0.09
CA LYS A 197 -0.23 -3.34 -1.27
C LYS A 197 -0.40 -1.84 -1.42
N MET A 198 -0.97 -1.16 -0.43
CA MET A 198 -1.15 0.29 -0.49
C MET A 198 0.16 1.07 -0.40
N ILE A 199 1.13 0.56 0.35
CA ILE A 199 2.48 1.13 0.38
C ILE A 199 3.15 0.98 -0.99
N THR A 200 3.04 -0.20 -1.61
CA THR A 200 3.54 -0.45 -2.98
C THR A 200 2.94 0.53 -3.98
N VAL A 201 1.62 0.73 -3.95
CA VAL A 201 0.91 1.71 -4.81
C VAL A 201 1.43 3.13 -4.58
N ALA A 202 1.70 3.51 -3.34
CA ALA A 202 2.25 4.83 -3.02
C ALA A 202 3.69 5.01 -3.55
N MET A 203 4.52 3.96 -3.47
CA MET A 203 5.90 3.99 -3.98
C MET A 203 5.95 4.06 -5.50
N ASP A 204 5.12 3.25 -6.17
CA ASP A 204 4.93 3.34 -7.62
C ASP A 204 4.51 4.75 -8.04
N GLY A 205 3.61 5.38 -7.27
CA GLY A 205 3.21 6.76 -7.50
C GLY A 205 4.36 7.76 -7.37
N ILE A 206 5.25 7.59 -6.40
CA ILE A 206 6.45 8.43 -6.23
C ILE A 206 7.41 8.25 -7.41
N ALA A 207 7.70 6.99 -7.79
CA ALA A 207 8.58 6.68 -8.90
C ALA A 207 8.03 7.24 -10.23
N LEU A 208 6.72 7.05 -10.46
CA LEU A 208 6.05 7.55 -11.65
C LEU A 208 6.08 9.07 -11.73
N LYS A 209 5.81 9.78 -10.63
CA LYS A 209 5.94 11.24 -10.58
C LYS A 209 7.35 11.69 -10.93
N GLY A 210 8.37 11.04 -10.37
CA GLY A 210 9.78 11.32 -10.69
C GLY A 210 10.06 11.19 -12.17
N LEU A 211 9.63 10.09 -12.78
CA LEU A 211 9.80 9.83 -14.21
C LEU A 211 9.04 10.83 -15.10
N VAL A 212 7.80 11.19 -14.73
CA VAL A 212 7.00 12.22 -15.42
C VAL A 212 7.69 13.58 -15.36
N GLY A 213 8.25 13.95 -14.21
CA GLY A 213 9.04 15.17 -14.05
C GLY A 213 10.24 15.21 -15.00
N LEU A 214 11.05 14.14 -15.02
CA LEU A 214 12.20 14.03 -15.92
C LEU A 214 11.80 14.07 -17.40
N PHE A 215 10.68 13.45 -17.76
CA PHE A 215 10.14 13.48 -19.12
C PHE A 215 9.71 14.89 -19.52
N ASN A 216 8.92 15.56 -18.68
CA ASN A 216 8.40 16.90 -18.96
C ASN A 216 9.50 17.95 -19.07
N ASP A 217 10.55 17.81 -18.24
CA ASP A 217 11.71 18.70 -18.23
C ASP A 217 12.73 18.37 -19.36
N GLY A 218 12.45 17.35 -20.19
CA GLY A 218 13.32 16.96 -21.30
C GLY A 218 14.65 16.30 -20.87
N LEU A 219 14.75 15.84 -19.62
CA LEU A 219 15.97 15.29 -19.04
C LEU A 219 16.21 13.81 -19.36
N LEU A 220 15.25 13.14 -20.00
CA LEU A 220 15.40 11.74 -20.43
C LEU A 220 15.95 11.66 -21.85
N SER A 221 17.07 10.95 -22.04
CA SER A 221 17.57 10.54 -23.35
C SER A 221 16.68 9.45 -23.99
N ALA A 222 16.88 9.18 -25.28
CA ALA A 222 16.14 8.13 -25.98
C ALA A 222 16.47 6.70 -25.47
N ALA A 223 17.73 6.46 -25.09
CA ALA A 223 18.16 5.19 -24.51
C ALA A 223 17.52 4.98 -23.12
N GLU A 224 17.54 5.99 -22.26
CA GLU A 224 16.89 5.96 -20.95
C GLU A 224 15.38 5.72 -21.07
N ALA A 225 14.71 6.39 -22.02
CA ALA A 225 13.29 6.19 -22.27
C ALA A 225 12.98 4.74 -22.67
N ALA A 226 13.83 4.10 -23.49
CA ALA A 226 13.66 2.71 -23.88
C ALA A 226 13.79 1.74 -22.70
N GLU A 227 14.79 1.93 -21.84
CA GLU A 227 14.97 1.12 -20.63
C GLU A 227 13.82 1.33 -19.63
N CYS A 228 13.34 2.56 -19.47
CA CYS A 228 12.16 2.86 -18.64
C CYS A 228 10.88 2.17 -19.16
N ILE A 229 10.71 1.99 -20.47
CA ILE A 229 9.60 1.21 -21.04
C ILE A 229 9.68 -0.26 -20.59
N GLU A 230 10.87 -0.87 -20.66
CA GLU A 230 11.06 -2.26 -20.22
C GLU A 230 10.79 -2.42 -18.71
N LEU A 231 11.22 -1.45 -17.91
CA LEU A 231 10.98 -1.43 -16.47
C LEU A 231 9.50 -1.22 -16.12
N LEU A 232 8.78 -0.35 -16.84
CA LEU A 232 7.34 -0.14 -16.67
C LEU A 232 6.54 -1.40 -17.04
N ASN A 233 6.87 -2.04 -18.17
CA ASN A 233 6.27 -3.32 -18.56
C ASN A 233 6.49 -4.39 -17.49
N SER A 234 7.73 -4.54 -17.02
CA SER A 234 8.08 -5.48 -15.95
C SER A 234 7.33 -5.17 -14.66
N SER A 235 7.21 -3.89 -14.31
CA SER A 235 6.46 -3.42 -13.13
C SER A 235 4.99 -3.82 -13.19
N LEU A 236 4.35 -3.66 -14.34
CA LEU A 236 2.94 -4.01 -14.56
C LEU A 236 2.73 -5.52 -14.56
N ALA A 237 3.63 -6.28 -15.19
CA ALA A 237 3.53 -7.74 -15.27
C ALA A 237 3.73 -8.43 -13.91
N LEU A 238 4.60 -7.87 -13.05
CA LEU A 238 4.91 -8.39 -11.72
C LEU A 238 4.02 -7.79 -10.61
N ASP A 239 3.02 -6.98 -10.97
CA ASP A 239 2.14 -6.34 -10.00
C ASP A 239 1.15 -7.35 -9.41
N LYS A 240 1.18 -7.57 -8.09
CA LYS A 240 0.26 -8.51 -7.45
C LYS A 240 -1.17 -7.99 -7.56
N PRO A 241 -2.16 -8.76 -8.05
CA PRO A 241 -3.53 -8.29 -8.10
C PRO A 241 -4.07 -7.89 -6.72
N MET A 242 -4.76 -6.75 -6.62
CA MET A 242 -5.40 -6.28 -5.37
C MET A 242 -6.31 -7.34 -4.71
N ARG A 243 -6.96 -8.16 -5.53
CA ARG A 243 -7.80 -9.28 -5.06
C ARG A 243 -7.01 -10.25 -4.16
N ILE A 244 -5.77 -10.60 -4.54
CA ILE A 244 -4.94 -11.53 -3.75
C ILE A 244 -4.62 -10.92 -2.39
N ALA A 245 -4.17 -9.66 -2.36
CA ALA A 245 -3.84 -8.97 -1.11
C ALA A 245 -5.03 -8.91 -0.12
N MET A 246 -6.23 -8.82 -0.66
CA MET A 246 -7.45 -8.87 0.13
C MET A 246 -7.83 -10.24 0.61
N GLU A 247 -7.68 -11.27 -0.23
CA GLU A 247 -7.93 -12.65 0.17
C GLU A 247 -6.99 -13.03 1.33
N ASP A 248 -5.72 -12.61 1.28
CA ASP A 248 -4.75 -12.76 2.37
C ASP A 248 -5.20 -12.04 3.65
N GLU A 249 -5.60 -10.76 3.54
CA GLU A 249 -6.15 -9.98 4.65
C GLU A 249 -7.42 -10.63 5.25
N PHE A 250 -8.25 -11.27 4.43
CA PHE A 250 -9.44 -11.97 4.89
C PHE A 250 -9.15 -13.27 5.61
N ILE A 251 -8.16 -14.03 5.14
CA ILE A 251 -7.69 -15.22 5.85
C ILE A 251 -7.22 -14.79 7.24
N PHE A 252 -6.42 -13.74 7.34
CA PHE A 252 -6.01 -13.18 8.63
C PHE A 252 -7.21 -12.76 9.49
N PHE A 253 -8.14 -11.99 8.91
CA PHE A 253 -9.37 -11.57 9.58
C PHE A 253 -10.16 -12.74 10.16
N LYS A 254 -10.32 -13.86 9.43
CA LYS A 254 -10.99 -15.06 9.95
C LYS A 254 -10.33 -15.62 11.21
N HIS A 255 -9.00 -15.69 11.22
CA HIS A 255 -8.24 -16.19 12.36
C HIS A 255 -8.40 -15.25 13.58
N ALA A 256 -8.29 -13.93 13.36
CA ALA A 256 -8.50 -12.94 14.41
C ALA A 256 -9.95 -12.96 14.94
N TYR A 257 -10.93 -13.07 14.05
CA TYR A 257 -12.35 -13.15 14.39
C TYR A 257 -12.67 -14.36 15.28
N GLY A 258 -12.09 -15.53 14.98
CA GLY A 258 -12.24 -16.71 15.84
C GLY A 258 -11.72 -16.48 17.26
N ARG A 259 -10.60 -15.75 17.41
CA ARG A 259 -10.09 -15.34 18.73
C ARG A 259 -11.05 -14.39 19.44
N PHE A 260 -11.60 -13.39 18.75
CA PHE A 260 -12.60 -12.48 19.33
C PHE A 260 -13.85 -13.21 19.80
N TYR A 261 -14.34 -14.18 19.02
CA TYR A 261 -15.50 -14.99 19.40
C TYR A 261 -15.24 -15.83 20.66
N SER A 262 -14.02 -16.36 20.82
CA SER A 262 -13.64 -17.09 22.03
C SER A 262 -13.56 -16.20 23.28
N GLN A 263 -13.19 -14.93 23.12
CA GLN A 263 -12.95 -14.00 24.23
C GLN A 263 -14.18 -13.16 24.60
N ALA A 264 -15.06 -12.88 23.64
CA ALA A 264 -16.23 -12.03 23.82
C ALA A 264 -17.49 -12.58 23.10
N PRO A 265 -17.88 -13.85 23.35
CA PRO A 265 -18.91 -14.54 22.55
C PRO A 265 -20.26 -13.82 22.54
N LEU A 266 -20.67 -13.20 23.65
CA LEU A 266 -21.94 -12.45 23.72
C LEU A 266 -21.92 -11.19 22.86
N ALA A 267 -20.82 -10.43 22.87
CA ALA A 267 -20.69 -9.23 22.06
C ALA A 267 -20.68 -9.58 20.57
N MET A 268 -19.97 -10.66 20.19
CA MET A 268 -19.92 -11.14 18.82
C MET A 268 -21.29 -11.63 18.34
N TRP A 269 -22.01 -12.38 19.18
CA TRP A 269 -23.37 -12.82 18.88
C TRP A 269 -24.33 -11.63 18.68
N ILE A 270 -24.26 -10.60 19.53
CA ILE A 270 -25.06 -9.37 19.35
C ILE A 270 -24.76 -8.73 17.99
N LEU A 271 -23.47 -8.57 17.64
CA LEU A 271 -23.07 -7.97 16.37
C LEU A 271 -23.56 -8.79 15.17
N GLU A 272 -23.44 -10.11 15.21
CA GLU A 272 -23.96 -11.00 14.16
C GLU A 272 -25.50 -10.94 14.06
N LYS A 273 -26.22 -10.78 15.17
CA LYS A 273 -27.69 -10.71 15.16
C LYS A 273 -28.22 -9.42 14.57
N TYR A 274 -27.61 -8.28 14.88
CA TYR A 274 -28.08 -6.98 14.41
C TYR A 274 -27.51 -6.60 13.04
N TYR A 275 -26.29 -7.03 12.73
CA TYR A 275 -25.59 -6.62 11.52
C TYR A 275 -25.27 -7.76 10.57
N GLY A 276 -25.58 -9.01 10.91
CA GLY A 276 -25.31 -10.20 10.09
C GLY A 276 -23.90 -10.78 10.26
N GLU A 277 -23.70 -11.99 9.73
CA GLU A 277 -22.41 -12.68 9.76
C GLU A 277 -21.37 -11.91 8.92
N PRO A 278 -20.18 -11.60 9.48
CA PRO A 278 -19.20 -10.77 8.80
C PRO A 278 -18.52 -11.50 7.62
N PHE A 279 -18.39 -12.82 7.66
CA PHE A 279 -17.77 -13.57 6.56
C PHE A 279 -18.63 -13.57 5.31
N ALA A 280 -19.95 -13.77 5.46
CA ALA A 280 -20.90 -13.71 4.35
C ALA A 280 -20.95 -12.30 3.71
N GLN A 281 -20.92 -11.26 4.54
CA GLN A 281 -20.86 -9.88 4.05
C GLN A 281 -19.55 -9.54 3.36
N TYR A 282 -18.42 -10.02 3.86
CA TYR A 282 -17.14 -9.83 3.19
C TYR A 282 -17.11 -10.53 1.82
N GLN A 283 -17.59 -11.77 1.74
CA GLN A 283 -17.69 -12.49 0.46
C GLN A 283 -18.58 -11.74 -0.53
N LYS A 284 -19.72 -11.21 -0.07
CA LYS A 284 -20.58 -10.36 -0.88
C LYS A 284 -19.82 -9.12 -1.39
N MET A 285 -19.10 -8.42 -0.51
CA MET A 285 -18.28 -7.24 -0.87
C MET A 285 -17.20 -7.56 -1.91
N ILE A 286 -16.49 -8.70 -1.79
CA ILE A 286 -15.51 -9.15 -2.80
C ILE A 286 -16.19 -9.35 -4.16
N ARG A 287 -17.28 -10.12 -4.20
CA ARG A 287 -17.97 -10.44 -5.46
C ARG A 287 -18.45 -9.17 -6.14
N GLU A 288 -19.07 -8.29 -5.37
CA GLU A 288 -19.57 -7.01 -5.87
C GLU A 288 -18.44 -6.08 -6.33
N THR A 289 -17.23 -6.16 -5.76
CA THR A 289 -16.14 -5.23 -6.13
C THR A 289 -15.25 -5.75 -7.27
N PHE A 290 -14.97 -7.05 -7.33
CA PHE A 290 -14.06 -7.63 -8.34
C PHE A 290 -14.77 -8.42 -9.42
N GLU A 291 -15.93 -9.00 -9.14
CA GLU A 291 -16.66 -9.84 -10.09
C GLU A 291 -17.79 -9.07 -10.81
N ASN A 292 -18.21 -7.92 -10.28
CA ASN A 292 -19.21 -7.05 -10.91
C ASN A 292 -18.75 -5.58 -10.99
N PRO A 293 -18.03 -5.18 -12.05
CA PRO A 293 -17.47 -3.82 -12.17
C PRO A 293 -18.51 -2.70 -12.31
N GLU A 294 -19.79 -3.01 -12.51
CA GLU A 294 -20.90 -2.04 -12.61
C GLU A 294 -21.68 -1.88 -11.29
N PHE A 295 -21.35 -2.68 -10.28
CA PHE A 295 -22.09 -2.66 -9.02
C PHE A 295 -21.78 -1.41 -8.21
N LYS A 296 -22.77 -0.52 -8.06
CA LYS A 296 -22.74 0.55 -7.06
C LYS A 296 -22.89 -0.09 -5.68
N LEU A 297 -21.77 -0.43 -5.07
CA LEU A 297 -21.72 -0.88 -3.68
C LEU A 297 -22.09 0.32 -2.80
N GLU A 298 -23.37 0.42 -2.42
CA GLU A 298 -23.82 1.32 -1.37
C GLU A 298 -23.22 0.82 -0.06
N MET A 299 -22.10 1.41 0.37
CA MET A 299 -21.69 1.33 1.77
C MET A 299 -22.64 2.21 2.59
N ASN A 300 -23.90 1.81 2.69
CA ASN A 300 -24.76 2.34 3.72
C ASN A 300 -24.16 1.88 5.05
N PHE A 301 -23.58 2.82 5.80
CA PHE A 301 -22.98 2.59 7.11
C PHE A 301 -23.95 1.89 8.09
N SER A 302 -25.26 2.00 7.82
CA SER A 302 -26.32 1.36 8.59
C SER A 302 -26.48 -0.15 8.33
N THR A 303 -25.94 -0.70 7.24
CA THR A 303 -26.18 -2.09 6.81
C THR A 303 -24.94 -3.00 6.86
N THR A 304 -23.75 -2.46 7.10
CA THR A 304 -22.49 -3.21 7.08
C THR A 304 -22.04 -3.56 8.50
N ASN A 305 -21.59 -4.80 8.72
CA ASN A 305 -21.05 -5.23 9.99
C ASN A 305 -19.88 -4.32 10.42
N PRO A 306 -19.95 -3.66 11.60
CA PRO A 306 -18.94 -2.71 12.06
C PRO A 306 -17.52 -3.28 12.12
N ILE A 307 -17.39 -4.60 12.34
CA ILE A 307 -16.09 -5.27 12.40
C ILE A 307 -15.42 -5.28 11.02
N ILE A 308 -16.19 -5.49 9.94
CA ILE A 308 -15.66 -5.42 8.57
C ILE A 308 -15.19 -3.99 8.27
N MET A 309 -15.93 -2.99 8.73
CA MET A 309 -15.56 -1.59 8.50
C MET A 309 -14.24 -1.20 9.19
N ILE A 310 -13.98 -1.77 10.36
CA ILE A 310 -12.74 -1.57 11.11
C ILE A 310 -11.59 -2.35 10.48
N ALA A 311 -11.84 -3.58 10.01
CA ALA A 311 -10.80 -4.44 9.44
C ALA A 311 -10.42 -4.04 8.00
N PHE A 312 -11.36 -3.54 7.21
CA PHE A 312 -11.15 -3.17 5.80
C PHE A 312 -11.56 -1.72 5.51
N PRO A 313 -11.02 -0.73 6.25
CA PRO A 313 -11.41 0.66 6.05
C PRO A 313 -10.98 1.11 4.65
N ASN A 314 -11.89 1.75 3.92
CA ASN A 314 -11.60 2.36 2.61
C ASN A 314 -11.19 1.37 1.51
N PHE A 315 -11.59 0.09 1.58
CA PHE A 315 -11.27 -0.90 0.56
C PHE A 315 -11.56 -0.43 -0.89
N ARG A 316 -12.73 0.16 -1.15
CA ARG A 316 -13.07 0.70 -2.48
C ARG A 316 -12.07 1.76 -2.96
N ARG A 317 -11.67 2.66 -2.06
CA ARG A 317 -10.68 3.70 -2.37
C ARG A 317 -9.31 3.09 -2.67
N ALA A 318 -8.90 2.06 -1.92
CA ALA A 318 -7.66 1.32 -2.16
C ALA A 318 -7.66 0.66 -3.54
N SER A 319 -8.75 -0.04 -3.90
CA SER A 319 -8.93 -0.66 -5.22
C SER A 319 -8.90 0.38 -6.34
N PHE A 320 -9.62 1.49 -6.17
CA PHE A 320 -9.62 2.61 -7.12
C PHE A 320 -8.22 3.17 -7.32
N GLN A 321 -7.51 3.52 -6.24
CA GLN A 321 -6.16 4.08 -6.29
C GLN A 321 -5.17 3.13 -6.96
N HIS A 322 -5.24 1.83 -6.65
CA HIS A 322 -4.39 0.83 -7.29
C HIS A 322 -4.61 0.80 -8.81
N LYS A 323 -5.86 0.74 -9.25
CA LYS A 323 -6.21 0.69 -10.66
C LYS A 323 -5.88 2.00 -11.39
N GLU A 324 -6.09 3.14 -10.73
CA GLU A 324 -5.67 4.45 -11.19
C GLU A 324 -4.14 4.49 -11.42
N LYS A 325 -3.33 4.06 -10.44
CA LYS A 325 -1.86 4.04 -10.58
C LYS A 325 -1.37 3.09 -11.66
N ALA A 326 -1.95 1.91 -11.77
CA ALA A 326 -1.62 0.99 -12.86
C ALA A 326 -1.97 1.60 -14.24
N THR A 327 -3.09 2.32 -14.33
CA THR A 327 -3.49 3.04 -15.55
C THR A 327 -2.51 4.18 -15.86
N GLN A 328 -2.08 4.95 -14.87
CA GLN A 328 -1.07 6.01 -15.05
C GLN A 328 0.28 5.46 -15.55
N LYS A 329 0.70 4.26 -15.10
CA LYS A 329 1.87 3.57 -15.67
C LYS A 329 1.64 3.21 -17.15
N SER A 330 0.46 2.70 -17.51
CA SER A 330 0.09 2.40 -18.90
C SER A 330 0.13 3.67 -19.78
N ILE A 331 -0.39 4.79 -19.27
CA ILE A 331 -0.32 6.10 -19.94
C ILE A 331 1.13 6.55 -20.12
N MET A 332 1.98 6.40 -19.11
CA MET A 332 3.39 6.78 -19.21
C MET A 332 4.13 5.91 -20.23
N LEU A 333 3.81 4.63 -20.29
CA LEU A 333 4.36 3.70 -21.25
C LEU A 333 3.99 4.11 -22.69
N ALA A 334 2.72 4.42 -22.94
CA ALA A 334 2.25 4.93 -24.23
C ALA A 334 2.96 6.23 -24.62
N THR A 335 3.09 7.15 -23.66
CA THR A 335 3.77 8.44 -23.83
C THR A 335 5.24 8.26 -24.23
N LEU A 336 5.99 7.41 -23.52
CA LEU A 336 7.40 7.14 -23.85
C LEU A 336 7.56 6.41 -25.18
N ALA A 337 6.69 5.45 -25.48
CA ALA A 337 6.73 4.71 -26.73
C ALA A 337 6.46 5.60 -27.95
N HIS A 338 5.45 6.46 -27.85
CA HIS A 338 5.13 7.44 -28.88
C HIS A 338 6.29 8.39 -29.14
N ARG A 339 6.95 8.89 -28.07
CA ARG A 339 8.16 9.72 -28.18
C ARG A 339 9.27 9.03 -28.99
N LEU A 340 9.41 7.71 -28.86
CA LEU A 340 10.41 6.92 -29.57
C LEU A 340 9.95 6.41 -30.94
N GLY A 341 8.76 6.80 -31.41
CA GLY A 341 8.18 6.30 -32.67
C GLY A 341 7.87 4.80 -32.65
N ARG A 342 7.66 4.21 -31.46
CA ARG A 342 7.35 2.78 -31.29
C ARG A 342 5.84 2.59 -31.21
N GLU A 343 5.34 1.58 -31.92
CA GLU A 343 3.98 1.10 -31.70
C GLU A 343 3.90 0.38 -30.35
N VAL A 344 2.95 0.77 -29.53
CA VAL A 344 2.62 0.10 -28.27
C VAL A 344 1.12 -0.06 -28.19
N SER A 345 0.67 -1.29 -27.98
CA SER A 345 -0.70 -1.57 -27.58
C SER A 345 -0.87 -1.14 -26.11
N SER A 346 -1.23 0.12 -25.89
CA SER A 346 -1.48 0.61 -24.54
C SER A 346 -2.94 0.36 -24.15
N LEU A 347 -3.11 -0.46 -23.11
CA LEU A 347 -4.43 -0.85 -22.61
C LEU A 347 -4.87 0.11 -21.52
N ASP A 348 -6.08 0.65 -21.65
CA ASP A 348 -6.80 1.25 -20.54
C ASP A 348 -7.32 0.14 -19.62
N LEU A 349 -6.81 0.10 -18.39
CA LEU A 349 -7.21 -0.93 -17.43
C LEU A 349 -8.66 -0.74 -16.95
N TRP A 350 -9.25 0.45 -17.11
CA TRP A 350 -10.64 0.72 -16.73
C TRP A 350 -11.65 0.19 -17.73
N SER A 351 -11.50 0.54 -19.00
CA SER A 351 -12.39 0.12 -20.07
C SER A 351 -12.01 -1.22 -20.73
N GLY A 352 -10.75 -1.65 -20.60
CA GLY A 352 -10.21 -2.78 -21.35
C GLY A 352 -10.02 -2.48 -22.85
N GLN A 353 -10.11 -1.20 -23.24
CA GLN A 353 -9.92 -0.72 -24.61
C GLN A 353 -8.55 -0.04 -24.74
N PRO A 354 -8.09 0.30 -25.97
CA PRO A 354 -6.91 1.15 -26.13
C PRO A 354 -7.09 2.49 -25.42
N LEU A 355 -5.99 3.04 -24.87
CA LEU A 355 -5.99 4.38 -24.30
C LEU A 355 -6.47 5.43 -25.31
N LYS A 356 -7.15 6.46 -24.82
CA LYS A 356 -7.51 7.62 -25.63
C LYS A 356 -6.31 8.55 -25.77
N SER A 357 -6.33 9.37 -26.81
CA SER A 357 -5.30 10.37 -27.04
C SER A 357 -5.89 11.64 -27.65
N VAL A 358 -5.42 12.79 -27.22
CA VAL A 358 -5.78 14.09 -27.76
C VAL A 358 -4.52 14.87 -28.12
N GLN A 359 -4.54 15.55 -29.27
CA GLN A 359 -3.46 16.44 -29.67
C GLN A 359 -3.61 17.78 -28.93
N GLN A 360 -2.61 18.15 -28.12
CA GLN A 360 -2.52 19.44 -27.45
C GLN A 360 -1.29 20.20 -27.94
N GLY A 361 -1.50 21.12 -28.88
CA GLY A 361 -0.39 21.77 -29.59
C GLY A 361 0.46 20.74 -30.33
N ASP A 362 1.76 20.73 -30.06
CA ASP A 362 2.72 19.79 -30.67
C ASP A 362 2.83 18.44 -29.93
N LYS A 363 2.09 18.27 -28.82
CA LYS A 363 2.18 17.06 -27.98
C LYS A 363 0.92 16.21 -28.11
N LEU A 364 1.11 14.90 -28.30
CA LEU A 364 0.05 13.92 -28.16
C LEU A 364 -0.06 13.52 -26.68
N VAL A 365 -1.23 13.73 -26.08
CA VAL A 365 -1.50 13.42 -24.67
C VAL A 365 -2.40 12.19 -24.59
N PHE A 366 -1.93 11.14 -23.92
CA PHE A 366 -2.71 9.93 -23.66
C PHE A 366 -3.49 10.04 -22.34
N TYR A 367 -4.69 9.50 -22.30
CA TYR A 367 -5.56 9.49 -21.12
C TYR A 367 -6.47 8.26 -21.08
N SER A 368 -7.00 7.98 -19.90
CA SER A 368 -8.06 6.98 -19.68
C SER A 368 -9.36 7.69 -19.34
N VAL A 369 -10.47 7.19 -19.87
CA VAL A 369 -11.85 7.66 -19.59
C VAL A 369 -12.38 7.23 -18.22
N GLY A 370 -11.49 6.72 -17.37
CA GLY A 370 -11.77 6.50 -15.96
C GLY A 370 -12.83 5.43 -15.69
N PRO A 371 -13.33 5.38 -14.44
CA PRO A 371 -14.31 4.40 -13.99
C PRO A 371 -15.64 4.46 -14.73
N ASN A 372 -16.06 5.64 -15.24
CA ASN A 372 -17.34 5.78 -15.92
C ASN A 372 -17.31 5.16 -17.33
N LYS A 373 -16.10 4.95 -17.90
CA LYS A 373 -15.91 4.39 -19.25
C LYS A 373 -16.59 5.23 -20.36
N VAL A 374 -16.94 6.46 -20.06
CA VAL A 374 -17.60 7.39 -20.97
C VAL A 374 -16.65 8.57 -21.16
N ASP A 375 -16.40 8.91 -22.41
CA ASP A 375 -15.59 10.07 -22.80
C ASP A 375 -16.51 11.29 -22.81
N ASP A 376 -16.93 11.75 -21.63
CA ASP A 376 -17.73 12.95 -21.46
C ASP A 376 -16.95 14.02 -20.69
N SER A 377 -16.62 15.12 -21.35
CA SER A 377 -15.88 16.25 -20.75
C SER A 377 -16.56 16.90 -19.53
N ALA A 378 -17.77 16.46 -19.17
CA ALA A 378 -18.57 16.97 -18.07
C ALA A 378 -18.37 16.21 -16.75
N SER A 379 -17.93 14.95 -16.78
CA SER A 379 -17.80 14.09 -15.60
C SER A 379 -16.51 14.34 -14.81
N GLY A 380 -15.44 14.70 -15.51
CA GLY A 380 -14.14 15.02 -14.91
C GLY A 380 -13.46 13.82 -14.24
N ASP A 381 -13.79 12.59 -14.63
CA ASP A 381 -13.18 11.36 -14.10
C ASP A 381 -12.05 10.78 -14.96
N ASP A 382 -11.64 11.51 -16.00
CA ASP A 382 -10.48 11.18 -16.82
C ASP A 382 -9.21 11.05 -15.97
N ILE A 383 -8.45 10.01 -16.24
CA ILE A 383 -7.17 9.76 -15.57
C ILE A 383 -6.04 10.18 -16.51
N LEU A 384 -5.23 11.12 -16.02
CA LEU A 384 -4.04 11.65 -16.66
C LEU A 384 -2.78 11.23 -15.89
N LEU A 385 -1.61 11.51 -16.47
CA LEU A 385 -0.34 11.46 -15.75
C LEU A 385 -0.39 12.41 -14.54
N PRO A 386 0.24 12.04 -13.40
CA PRO A 386 0.24 12.87 -12.22
C PRO A 386 1.03 14.17 -12.44
N ASP A 387 0.56 15.26 -11.84
CA ASP A 387 1.30 16.52 -11.83
C ASP A 387 2.66 16.37 -11.14
N ALA A 388 3.71 16.88 -11.79
CA ALA A 388 5.09 16.76 -11.33
C ALA A 388 5.45 17.72 -10.18
N GLN A 389 4.54 18.62 -9.77
CA GLN A 389 4.87 19.75 -8.88
C GLN A 389 5.12 19.36 -7.39
N ASP A 390 4.77 18.14 -6.96
CA ASP A 390 4.79 17.73 -5.54
C ASP A 390 5.58 16.43 -5.27
N ILE A 391 6.90 16.40 -5.48
CA ILE A 391 7.78 15.30 -5.03
C ILE A 391 8.53 15.67 -3.76
#